data_AF-A0A160V7Y6-F1
#
_entry.id   AF-A0A160V7Y6-F1
#
_cell.length_a   1.000
_cell.length_b   1.000
_cell.length_c   1.000
_cell.angle_alpha   90.00
_cell.angle_beta   90.00
_cell.angle_gamma   90.00
#
_symmetry.space_group_name_H-M   'P 1'
#
loop_
_entity.id
_entity.type
_entity.pdbx_description
1 polymer ?
#
loop_
_entity_poly.entity_id
_entity_poly.type
_entity_poly.pdbx_seq_one_letter_code
_entity_poly.pdbx_strand_id
1 'polypeptide(L)' 'MVNSQYRGNRIKLDDACAHCAERIHLEANNGISTQVTPEDAVVHRGGT' A
#
# COMPACT_ATOMS: atom_id res chain seq x y z
N MET A 1 18.36 26.76 6.93
CA MET A 1 17.16 26.66 6.06
C MET A 1 17.22 25.31 5.38
N VAL A 2 16.47 24.31 5.86
CA VAL A 2 16.46 22.97 5.25
C VAL A 2 15.38 22.97 4.19
N ASN A 3 15.80 23.14 2.95
CA ASN A 3 14.97 23.05 1.76
C ASN A 3 14.75 21.56 1.46
N SER A 4 13.68 20.97 1.99
CA SER A 4 13.27 19.62 1.63
C SER A 4 11.86 19.69 1.07
N GLN A 5 11.78 19.84 -0.25
CA GLN A 5 10.56 19.62 -1.01
C GLN A 5 10.12 18.17 -0.77
N TYR A 6 9.23 17.92 0.21
CA TYR A 6 8.44 16.70 0.26
C TYR A 6 7.44 16.75 -0.92
N ARG A 7 7.96 16.50 -2.12
CA ARG A 7 7.15 16.15 -3.30
C ARG A 7 6.35 14.91 -2.92
N GLY A 8 5.04 14.93 -3.20
CA GLY A 8 4.09 13.96 -2.65
C GLY A 8 4.61 12.51 -2.70
N ASN A 9 4.56 11.84 -1.57
CA ASN A 9 5.17 10.52 -1.40
C ASN A 9 4.19 9.48 -1.94
N ARG A 10 4.29 9.20 -3.25
CA ARG A 10 3.54 8.11 -3.89
C ARG A 10 4.26 6.80 -3.64
N ILE A 11 3.58 5.87 -2.99
CA ILE A 11 4.05 4.53 -2.68
C ILE A 11 3.26 3.56 -3.54
N LYS A 12 3.97 2.57 -4.10
CA LYS A 12 3.36 1.42 -4.79
C LYS A 12 3.82 0.15 -4.07
N LEU A 13 2.87 -0.73 -3.80
CA LEU A 13 3.08 -2.00 -3.12
C LEU A 13 2.48 -3.10 -3.97
N ASP A 14 3.27 -4.16 -4.13
CA ASP A 14 2.97 -5.32 -4.96
C ASP A 14 3.28 -6.57 -4.14
N ASP A 15 2.24 -7.30 -3.76
CA ASP A 15 2.37 -8.48 -2.89
C ASP A 15 1.52 -9.65 -3.42
N ALA A 16 1.57 -10.79 -2.75
CA ALA A 16 0.71 -11.94 -3.01
C ALA A 16 -0.13 -12.28 -1.78
N CYS A 17 -1.42 -12.58 -1.99
CA CYS A 17 -2.31 -13.04 -0.95
C CYS A 17 -1.78 -14.36 -0.35
N ALA A 18 -1.61 -14.39 0.97
CA ALA A 18 -1.08 -15.55 1.67
C ALA A 18 -1.97 -16.81 1.54
N HIS A 19 -3.28 -16.64 1.28
CA HIS A 19 -4.22 -17.76 1.18
C HIS A 19 -4.37 -18.29 -0.26
N CYS A 20 -4.62 -17.41 -1.23
CA CYS A 20 -4.93 -17.79 -2.61
C CYS A 20 -3.81 -17.51 -3.63
N ALA A 21 -2.68 -16.94 -3.19
CA ALA A 21 -1.55 -16.52 -4.04
C ALA A 21 -1.87 -15.46 -5.11
N GLU A 22 -3.08 -14.89 -5.10
CA GLU A 22 -3.46 -13.81 -6.00
C GLU A 22 -2.63 -12.53 -5.75
N ARG A 23 -2.36 -11.76 -6.81
CA ARG A 23 -1.55 -10.55 -6.71
C ARG A 23 -2.36 -9.41 -6.09
N ILE A 24 -1.78 -8.77 -5.08
CA ILE A 24 -2.31 -7.59 -4.43
C ILE A 24 -1.50 -6.38 -4.86
N HIS A 25 -2.18 -5.36 -5.37
CA HIS A 25 -1.61 -4.08 -5.78
C HIS A 25 -2.21 -2.97 -4.91
N LEU A 26 -1.36 -2.16 -4.28
CA LEU A 26 -1.78 -1.00 -3.51
C LEU A 26 -0.98 0.22 -3.92
N GLU A 27 -1.67 1.31 -4.21
CA GLU A 27 -1.06 2.62 -4.39
C GLU A 27 -1.56 3.58 -3.31
N ALA A 28 -0.62 4.28 -2.68
CA ALA A 28 -0.93 5.34 -1.73
C ALA A 28 -0.23 6.63 -2.14
N ASN A 29 -0.89 7.76 -1.97
CA ASN A 29 -0.31 9.08 -2.18
C ASN A 29 -0.47 9.90 -0.90
N ASN A 30 0.64 10.35 -0.33
CA ASN A 30 0.66 11.11 0.92
C ASN A 30 -0.07 10.38 2.07
N GLY A 31 0.08 9.05 2.15
CA GLY A 31 -0.53 8.22 3.18
C GLY A 31 -2.00 7.88 2.96
N ILE A 32 -2.63 8.40 1.90
CA ILE A 32 -4.00 8.04 1.51
C ILE A 32 -3.94 6.96 0.45
N SER A 33 -4.61 5.83 0.67
CA SER A 33 -4.77 4.80 -0.36
C SER A 33 -5.59 5.37 -1.52
N THR A 34 -5.01 5.35 -2.71
CA THR A 34 -5.65 5.83 -3.95
C THR A 34 -6.13 4.69 -4.83
N GLN A 35 -5.55 3.49 -4.68
CA GLN A 35 -5.93 2.29 -5.42
C GLN A 35 -5.59 1.04 -4.61
N VAL A 36 -6.50 0.06 -4.58
CA VAL A 36 -6.27 -1.27 -4.03
C VAL A 36 -6.89 -2.29 -4.99
N THR A 37 -6.17 -3.34 -5.34
CA THR A 37 -6.66 -4.43 -6.19
C THR A 37 -6.12 -5.77 -5.66
N PRO A 38 -6.97 -6.76 -5.39
CA PRO A 38 -8.44 -6.66 -5.39
C PRO A 38 -8.94 -5.73 -4.27
N GLU A 39 -10.09 -5.10 -4.48
CA GLU A 39 -10.66 -4.09 -3.56
C GLU A 39 -11.04 -4.63 -2.18
N ASP A 40 -11.16 -5.94 -2.04
CA ASP A 40 -11.47 -6.66 -0.80
C ASP A 40 -10.21 -7.17 -0.07
N ALA A 41 -9.01 -6.79 -0.52
CA ALA A 41 -7.77 -7.14 0.15
C ALA A 41 -7.74 -6.62 1.60
N VAL A 42 -7.48 -7.54 2.54
CA VAL A 42 -7.43 -7.24 3.98
C VAL A 42 -6.03 -7.49 4.54
N VAL A 43 -5.61 -6.61 5.46
CA VAL A 43 -4.35 -6.77 6.20
C VAL A 43 -4.63 -7.48 7.51
N HIS A 44 -4.12 -8.71 7.66
CA HIS A 44 -4.14 -9.42 8.93
C HIS A 44 -2.94 -9.04 9.77
N ARG A 45 -3.17 -8.33 10.87
CA ARG A 45 -2.13 -8.06 11.86
C ARG A 45 -2.02 -9.27 12.79
N GLY A 46 -0.89 -9.97 12.75
CA GLY A 46 -0.60 -11.03 13.71
C GLY A 46 -0.61 -10.46 15.14
N GLY A 47 -1.46 -11.02 16.00
CA GLY A 47 -1.41 -10.76 17.44
C GLY A 47 -0.26 -11.53 18.09
N THR A 48 0.32 -10.97 19.14
CA THR A 48 1.29 -11.65 20.02
C THR A 48 0.68 -12.88 20.68
#